data_AF-A0A4R0XC34-F1
#
_entry.id   AF-A0A4R0XC34-F1
#
_cell.length_a   1.000
_cell.length_b   1.000
_cell.length_c   1.000
_cell.angle_alpha   90.00
_cell.angle_beta   90.00
_cell.angle_gamma   90.00
#
_symmetry.space_group_name_H-M   'P 1'
#
loop_
_entity.id
_entity.type
_entity.pdbx_description
1 polymer ?
#
loop_
_entity_poly.entity_id
_entity_poly.type
_entity_poly.pdbx_seq_one_letter_code
_entity_poly.pdbx_strand_id
1 'polypeptide(L)'
;MTKLLIVADDLSGAADCAIAFAAAGLRTAVSLTAAQAMPHAEVIAVDTDTRRMSPADAARCTGAAWQVYSASACRLYKKIDSTLRGNWAVEVASLQPLAGLAIVAPAYPATGRTVCDGRVFVRGVPLEETETWQLEHAERSADLTTTLESAGLTTRC
;
A
#
# COMPACT_ATOMS: atom_id res chain seq x y z
N MET A 1 17.02 -12.03 10.52
CA MET A 1 17.03 -10.59 10.22
C MET A 1 15.95 -10.33 9.21
N THR A 2 15.10 -9.34 9.47
CA THR A 2 13.98 -8.97 8.59
C THR A 2 14.53 -8.46 7.25
N LYS A 3 14.06 -9.05 6.16
CA LYS A 3 14.45 -8.70 4.78
C LYS A 3 13.45 -7.72 4.16
N LEU A 4 12.16 -7.88 4.47
CA LEU A 4 11.06 -7.08 3.92
C LEU A 4 10.03 -6.73 4.99
N LEU A 5 9.67 -5.46 5.05
CA LEU A 5 8.47 -4.98 5.73
C LEU A 5 7.39 -4.68 4.69
N ILE A 6 6.22 -5.28 4.87
CA ILE A 6 5.00 -4.95 4.16
C ILE A 6 4.17 -4.09 5.10
N VAL A 7 3.77 -2.90 4.66
CA VAL A 7 2.82 -2.06 5.38
C VAL A 7 1.53 -2.05 4.57
N ALA A 8 0.44 -2.55 5.12
CA ALA A 8 -0.86 -2.62 4.46
C ALA A 8 -1.89 -1.76 5.21
N ASP A 9 -2.82 -1.18 4.48
CA ASP A 9 -3.90 -0.35 5.04
C ASP A 9 -5.08 -1.17 5.61
N ASP A 10 -5.10 -2.48 5.35
CA ASP A 10 -6.06 -3.45 5.89
C ASP A 10 -5.47 -4.87 6.10
N LEU A 11 -6.12 -5.65 6.97
CA LEU A 11 -5.73 -7.03 7.29
C LEU A 11 -5.72 -7.96 6.08
N SER A 12 -6.75 -7.86 5.22
CA SER A 12 -6.87 -8.75 4.06
C SER A 12 -5.72 -8.53 3.08
N GLY A 13 -5.35 -7.28 2.83
CA GLY A 13 -4.18 -6.93 2.01
C GLY A 13 -2.86 -7.38 2.65
N ALA A 14 -2.71 -7.25 3.97
CA ALA A 14 -1.53 -7.74 4.68
C ALA A 14 -1.36 -9.26 4.50
N ALA A 15 -2.43 -10.03 4.71
CA ALA A 15 -2.42 -11.49 4.61
C ALA A 15 -2.20 -11.97 3.16
N ASP A 16 -2.86 -11.35 2.19
CA ASP A 16 -2.71 -11.67 0.75
C ASP A 16 -1.27 -11.48 0.26
N CYS A 17 -0.57 -10.46 0.76
CA CYS A 17 0.84 -10.29 0.44
C CYS A 17 1.74 -11.28 1.19
N ALA A 18 1.48 -11.51 2.48
CA ALA A 18 2.27 -12.39 3.32
C ALA A 18 2.29 -13.85 2.81
N ILE A 19 1.15 -14.36 2.32
CA ILE A 19 1.04 -15.77 1.90
C ILE A 19 2.00 -16.12 0.75
N ALA A 20 2.26 -15.19 -0.17
CA ALA A 20 3.20 -15.43 -1.28
C ALA A 20 4.63 -15.65 -0.79
N PHE A 21 5.08 -14.91 0.24
CA PHE A 21 6.41 -15.07 0.83
C PHE A 21 6.50 -16.33 1.70
N ALA A 22 5.44 -16.67 2.43
CA ALA A 22 5.35 -17.91 3.19
C ALA A 22 5.42 -19.13 2.26
N ALA A 23 4.69 -19.10 1.13
CA ALA A 23 4.73 -20.16 0.12
C ALA A 23 6.11 -20.30 -0.55
N ALA A 24 6.89 -19.21 -0.60
CA ALA A 24 8.28 -19.22 -1.05
C ALA A 24 9.28 -19.70 0.03
N GLY A 25 8.81 -20.16 1.19
CA GLY A 25 9.64 -20.72 2.26
C GLY A 25 10.25 -19.70 3.22
N LEU A 26 9.87 -18.42 3.13
CA LEU A 26 10.35 -17.39 4.05
C LEU A 26 9.55 -17.39 5.35
N ARG A 27 10.24 -17.27 6.49
CA ARG A 27 9.59 -17.08 7.79
C ARG A 27 8.82 -15.77 7.78
N THR A 28 7.51 -15.86 7.67
CA THR A 28 6.63 -14.71 7.44
C THR A 28 5.65 -14.57 8.61
N ALA A 29 5.42 -13.35 9.06
CA ALA A 29 4.45 -13.04 10.11
C ALA A 29 3.53 -11.90 9.69
N VAL A 30 2.26 -12.00 10.04
CA VAL A 30 1.28 -10.91 9.94
C VAL A 30 1.06 -10.34 11.35
N SER A 31 1.13 -9.02 11.49
CA SER A 31 0.94 -8.32 12.75
C SER A 31 -0.17 -7.28 12.63
N LEU A 32 -1.04 -7.23 13.64
CA LEU A 32 -2.07 -6.19 13.81
C LEU A 32 -1.51 -4.94 14.50
N THR A 33 -0.22 -4.94 14.84
CA THR A 33 0.44 -3.80 15.47
C THR A 33 1.85 -3.62 14.93
N ALA A 34 2.21 -2.37 14.67
CA ALA A 34 3.57 -2.03 14.30
C ALA A 34 4.52 -1.95 15.51
N ALA A 35 4.01 -2.02 16.74
CA ALA A 35 4.75 -1.65 17.95
C ALA A 35 5.77 -2.68 18.44
N GLN A 36 5.83 -3.87 17.85
CA GLN A 36 6.68 -4.96 18.33
C GLN A 36 7.52 -5.56 17.22
N ALA A 37 8.85 -5.43 17.35
CA ALA A 37 9.78 -6.08 16.45
C ALA A 37 9.66 -7.61 16.53
N MET A 38 9.66 -8.28 15.37
CA MET A 38 9.62 -9.74 15.25
C MET A 38 10.96 -10.26 14.69
N PRO A 39 12.00 -10.43 15.52
CA PRO A 39 13.37 -10.70 15.05
C PRO A 39 13.55 -12.04 14.33
N HIS A 40 12.62 -12.97 14.53
CA HIS A 40 12.63 -14.30 13.90
C HIS A 40 11.99 -14.34 12.50
N ALA A 41 11.24 -13.30 12.12
CA ALA A 41 10.63 -13.20 10.81
C ALA A 41 11.61 -12.62 9.77
N GLU A 42 11.56 -13.15 8.56
CA GLU A 42 12.24 -12.61 7.38
C GLU A 42 11.34 -11.65 6.61
N VAL A 43 10.02 -11.87 6.64
CA VAL A 43 9.01 -10.97 6.09
C VAL A 43 7.98 -10.65 7.16
N ILE A 44 7.69 -9.36 7.33
CA ILE A 44 6.70 -8.90 8.29
C ILE A 44 5.65 -8.11 7.53
N ALA A 45 4.39 -8.52 7.60
CA ALA A 45 3.27 -7.73 7.10
C ALA A 45 2.52 -7.09 8.27
N VAL A 46 2.49 -5.77 8.30
CA VAL A 46 1.78 -5.00 9.31
C VAL A 46 0.49 -4.48 8.69
N ASP A 47 -0.63 -4.79 9.34
CA ASP A 47 -1.90 -4.11 9.13
C ASP A 47 -1.92 -2.83 9.98
N THR A 48 -2.06 -1.68 9.34
CA THR A 48 -2.19 -0.39 10.03
C THR A 48 -3.64 0.01 10.30
N ASP A 49 -4.62 -0.70 9.73
CA ASP A 49 -6.06 -0.39 9.79
C ASP A 49 -6.37 1.08 9.44
N THR A 50 -5.66 1.61 8.43
CA THR A 50 -5.68 3.04 8.07
C THR A 50 -6.63 3.37 6.94
N ARG A 51 -7.23 2.37 6.27
CA ARG A 51 -8.08 2.59 5.07
C ARG A 51 -9.20 3.60 5.29
N ARG A 52 -9.81 3.60 6.48
CA ARG A 52 -10.96 4.44 6.84
C ARG A 52 -10.61 5.60 7.78
N MET A 53 -9.33 5.76 8.10
CA MET A 53 -8.87 6.85 8.97
C MET A 53 -8.88 8.18 8.22
N SER A 54 -8.71 9.27 8.99
CA SER A 54 -8.37 10.57 8.40
C SER A 54 -7.05 10.45 7.63
N PRO A 55 -6.85 11.22 6.53
CA PRO A 55 -5.58 11.22 5.79
C PRO A 55 -4.37 11.51 6.69
N ALA A 56 -4.50 12.42 7.65
CA ALA A 56 -3.44 12.77 8.58
C ALA A 56 -3.07 11.62 9.54
N ASP A 57 -4.07 10.92 10.07
CA ASP A 57 -3.84 9.75 10.93
C ASP A 57 -3.25 8.58 10.16
N ALA A 58 -3.74 8.33 8.93
CA ALA A 58 -3.22 7.29 8.06
C ALA A 58 -1.73 7.51 7.74
N ALA A 59 -1.36 8.74 7.38
CA ALA A 59 0.02 9.14 7.12
C ALA A 59 0.91 8.93 8.37
N ARG A 60 0.43 9.35 9.55
CA ARG A 60 1.14 9.21 10.84
C ARG A 60 1.35 7.74 11.22
N CYS A 61 0.29 6.93 11.18
CA CYS A 61 0.36 5.50 11.52
C CYS A 61 1.29 4.73 10.56
N THR A 62 1.21 5.01 9.27
CA THR A 62 2.08 4.39 8.25
C THR A 62 3.55 4.75 8.47
N GLY A 63 3.86 6.03 8.72
CA GLY A 63 5.23 6.48 9.00
C GLY A 63 5.79 5.86 10.27
N ALA A 64 4.99 5.80 11.34
CA ALA A 64 5.37 5.14 12.59
C ALA A 64 5.66 3.64 12.38
N ALA A 65 4.87 2.97 11.55
CA ALA A 65 5.10 1.55 11.25
C ALA A 65 6.45 1.32 10.55
N TRP A 66 6.83 2.18 9.61
CA TRP A 66 8.15 2.11 8.98
C TRP A 66 9.29 2.33 9.98
N GLN A 67 9.16 3.31 10.88
CA GLN A 67 10.22 3.68 11.83
C GLN A 67 10.62 2.56 12.79
N VAL A 68 9.69 1.67 13.17
CA VAL A 68 10.00 0.53 14.05
C VAL A 68 10.97 -0.45 13.39
N TYR A 69 10.95 -0.56 12.06
CA TYR A 69 11.71 -1.56 11.32
C TYR A 69 12.82 -0.96 10.44
N SER A 70 12.84 0.35 10.19
CA SER A 70 13.77 1.01 9.27
C SER A 70 15.25 0.85 9.68
N ALA A 71 15.52 0.76 10.99
CA ALA A 71 16.87 0.52 11.52
C ALA A 71 17.47 -0.85 11.11
N SER A 72 16.65 -1.78 10.62
CA SER A 72 17.08 -3.12 10.21
C SER A 72 17.56 -3.23 8.75
N ALA A 73 17.68 -2.12 8.02
CA ALA A 73 18.06 -2.09 6.59
C ALA A 73 17.17 -2.97 5.68
N CYS A 74 15.95 -3.26 6.12
CA CYS A 74 14.98 -4.05 5.36
C CYS A 74 14.40 -3.23 4.19
N ARG A 75 13.85 -3.94 3.19
CA ARG A 75 13.08 -3.31 2.10
C ARG A 75 11.67 -2.97 2.57
N LEU A 76 11.07 -1.95 1.98
CA LEU A 76 9.68 -1.56 2.24
C LEU A 76 8.81 -1.93 1.04
N TYR A 77 7.68 -2.58 1.31
CA TYR A 77 6.58 -2.75 0.37
C TYR A 77 5.33 -2.12 0.96
N LYS A 78 4.91 -0.97 0.43
CA LYS A 78 3.64 -0.37 0.79
C LYS A 78 2.53 -1.05 -0.01
N LYS A 79 1.75 -1.91 0.64
CA LYS A 79 0.57 -2.53 0.06
C LYS A 79 -0.57 -1.52 0.05
N ILE A 80 -1.16 -1.33 -1.12
CA ILE A 80 -2.32 -0.48 -1.40
C ILE A 80 -3.44 -1.30 -2.02
N ASP A 81 -4.67 -0.83 -1.94
CA ASP A 81 -5.81 -1.46 -2.60
C ASP A 81 -5.67 -1.36 -4.13
N SER A 82 -5.87 -2.46 -4.85
CA SER A 82 -5.73 -2.49 -6.33
C SER A 82 -6.81 -1.67 -7.04
N THR A 83 -7.87 -1.28 -6.32
CA THR A 83 -8.93 -0.38 -6.76
C THR A 83 -8.83 1.00 -6.10
N LEU A 84 -7.64 1.38 -5.62
CA LEU A 84 -7.28 2.71 -5.13
C LEU A 84 -8.13 3.25 -3.96
N ARG A 85 -8.81 2.37 -3.22
CA ARG A 85 -9.55 2.78 -2.01
C ARG A 85 -8.60 3.21 -0.90
N GLY A 86 -9.11 4.05 -0.01
CA GLY A 86 -8.40 4.51 1.19
C GLY A 86 -7.42 5.66 0.95
N ASN A 87 -6.40 5.70 1.82
CA ASN A 87 -5.48 6.83 2.00
C ASN A 87 -4.12 6.61 1.30
N TRP A 88 -4.07 5.74 0.28
CA TRP A 88 -2.83 5.25 -0.29
C TRP A 88 -1.84 6.34 -0.71
N ALA A 89 -2.30 7.45 -1.30
CA ALA A 89 -1.42 8.50 -1.80
C ALA A 89 -0.76 9.30 -0.66
N VAL A 90 -1.51 9.66 0.40
CA VAL A 90 -0.94 10.35 1.57
C VAL A 90 -0.04 9.43 2.40
N GLU A 91 -0.34 8.13 2.43
CA GLU A 91 0.51 7.12 3.06
C GLU A 91 1.83 6.92 2.29
N VAL A 92 1.78 6.88 0.96
CA VAL A 92 2.99 6.85 0.11
C VAL A 92 3.79 8.15 0.28
N ALA A 93 3.12 9.30 0.32
CA ALA A 93 3.76 10.60 0.52
C ALA A 93 4.47 10.70 1.88
N SER A 94 3.91 10.12 2.95
CA SER A 94 4.56 10.11 4.27
C SER A 94 5.78 9.18 4.34
N LEU A 95 5.81 8.13 3.51
CA LEU A 95 6.91 7.17 3.44
C LEU A 95 8.07 7.64 2.54
N GLN A 96 7.77 8.35 1.46
CA GLN A 96 8.76 8.81 0.47
C GLN A 96 9.99 9.52 1.09
N PRO A 97 9.85 10.50 2.00
CA PRO A 97 11.02 11.17 2.58
C PRO A 97 11.84 10.26 3.53
N LEU A 98 11.25 9.14 3.99
CA LEU A 98 11.87 8.20 4.93
C LEU A 98 12.46 6.97 4.24
N ALA A 99 11.93 6.58 3.08
CA ALA A 99 12.25 5.32 2.39
C ALA A 99 12.81 5.52 0.97
N GLY A 100 12.73 6.74 0.43
CA GLY A 100 13.22 7.09 -0.90
C GLY A 100 12.16 6.96 -2.00
N LEU A 101 12.62 6.74 -3.24
CA LEU A 101 11.77 6.68 -4.44
C LEU A 101 10.67 5.61 -4.31
N ALA A 102 9.42 6.00 -4.57
CA ALA A 102 8.28 5.10 -4.63
C ALA A 102 8.00 4.66 -6.08
N ILE A 103 7.87 3.34 -6.28
CA ILE A 103 7.34 2.76 -7.52
C ILE A 103 5.89 2.34 -7.23
N VAL A 104 4.93 3.00 -7.88
CA VAL A 104 3.50 2.77 -7.65
C VAL A 104 2.95 1.88 -8.76
N ALA A 105 2.64 0.62 -8.43
CA ALA A 105 2.15 -0.37 -9.37
C ALA A 105 0.97 -1.18 -8.78
N PRO A 106 -0.25 -0.62 -8.74
CA PRO A 106 -1.43 -1.26 -8.14
C PRO A 106 -2.06 -2.37 -8.99
N ALA A 107 -1.52 -2.65 -10.18
CA ALA A 107 -2.05 -3.67 -11.07
C ALA A 107 -2.03 -5.05 -10.41
N TYR A 108 -3.12 -5.81 -10.59
CA TYR A 108 -3.20 -7.22 -10.20
C TYR A 108 -3.88 -8.01 -11.33
N PRO A 109 -3.13 -8.36 -12.41
CA PRO A 109 -3.72 -8.90 -13.63
C PRO A 109 -4.49 -10.20 -13.43
N ALA A 110 -4.04 -11.08 -12.53
CA ALA A 110 -4.72 -12.33 -12.21
C ALA A 110 -6.17 -12.14 -11.70
N THR A 111 -6.49 -10.95 -11.18
CA THR A 111 -7.84 -10.60 -10.71
C THR A 111 -8.55 -9.59 -11.63
N GLY A 112 -7.98 -9.34 -12.82
CA GLY A 112 -8.50 -8.42 -13.82
C GLY A 112 -8.20 -6.94 -13.55
N ARG A 113 -7.26 -6.60 -12.66
CA ARG A 113 -6.84 -5.20 -12.44
C ARG A 113 -5.59 -4.89 -13.25
N THR A 114 -5.68 -3.89 -14.12
CA THR A 114 -4.56 -3.43 -14.96
C THR A 114 -4.36 -1.93 -14.83
N VAL A 115 -3.17 -1.45 -15.18
CA VAL A 115 -2.86 -0.01 -15.25
C VAL A 115 -2.39 0.29 -16.66
N CYS A 116 -3.01 1.28 -17.30
CA CYS A 116 -2.61 1.80 -18.62
C CYS A 116 -2.61 3.32 -18.54
N ASP A 117 -1.54 3.97 -18.98
CA ASP A 117 -1.38 5.43 -19.00
C ASP A 117 -1.77 6.11 -17.68
N GLY A 118 -1.31 5.56 -16.55
CA GLY A 118 -1.59 6.09 -15.21
C GLY A 118 -2.99 5.81 -14.66
N ARG A 119 -3.87 5.13 -15.42
CA ARG A 119 -5.25 4.85 -15.03
C ARG A 119 -5.47 3.38 -14.72
N VAL A 120 -6.24 3.10 -13.67
CA VAL A 120 -6.62 1.73 -13.28
C VAL A 120 -7.85 1.27 -14.06
N PHE A 121 -7.84 0.02 -14.49
CA PHE A 121 -8.97 -0.67 -15.11
C PHE A 121 -9.33 -1.93 -14.31
N VAL A 122 -10.62 -2.22 -14.19
CA VAL A 122 -11.16 -3.42 -13.59
C VAL A 122 -11.91 -4.20 -14.66
N ARG A 123 -11.36 -5.34 -15.08
CA ARG A 123 -11.88 -6.20 -16.15
C ARG A 123 -12.15 -5.42 -17.45
N GLY A 124 -11.23 -4.50 -17.78
CA GLY A 124 -11.31 -3.67 -18.99
C GLY A 124 -12.16 -2.40 -18.85
N VAL A 125 -12.87 -2.22 -17.74
CA VAL A 125 -13.65 -0.99 -17.47
C VAL A 125 -12.78 -0.01 -16.68
N PRO A 126 -12.69 1.28 -17.06
CA PRO A 126 -12.01 2.30 -16.25
C PRO A 126 -12.53 2.27 -14.81
N LEU A 127 -11.65 2.36 -13.81
CA LEU A 127 -12.04 2.26 -12.40
C LEU A 127 -13.13 3.28 -12.04
N GLU A 128 -13.01 4.51 -12.55
CA GLU A 128 -13.98 5.60 -12.36
C GLU A 128 -15.38 5.22 -12.84
N GLU A 129 -15.52 4.36 -13.84
CA GLU A 129 -16.80 3.94 -14.41
C GLU A 129 -17.38 2.70 -13.73
N THR A 130 -16.67 2.12 -12.76
CA THR A 130 -17.19 0.96 -12.01
C THR A 130 -18.24 1.40 -10.98
N GLU A 131 -19.29 0.59 -10.81
CA GLU A 131 -20.35 0.86 -9.85
C GLU A 131 -19.82 1.09 -8.42
N THR A 132 -18.84 0.27 -8.00
CA THR A 132 -18.25 0.39 -6.66
C THR A 132 -17.51 1.70 -6.47
N TRP A 133 -16.79 2.19 -7.50
CA TRP A 133 -16.13 3.49 -7.43
C TRP A 133 -17.14 4.63 -7.34
N GLN A 134 -18.17 4.61 -8.19
CA GLN A 134 -19.20 5.65 -8.20
C GLN A 134 -19.96 5.75 -6.88
N LEU A 135 -20.17 4.63 -6.17
CA LEU A 135 -20.83 4.64 -4.87
C LEU A 135 -19.98 5.24 -3.75
N GLU A 136 -18.67 5.01 -3.77
CA GLU A 136 -17.78 5.36 -2.65
C GLU A 136 -16.90 6.60 -2.91
N HIS A 137 -16.68 6.96 -4.19
CA HIS A 137 -15.61 7.86 -4.62
C HIS A 137 -15.98 8.70 -5.86
N ALA A 138 -17.26 8.95 -6.16
CA ALA A 138 -17.71 9.66 -7.37
C ALA A 138 -16.96 10.98 -7.67
N GLU A 139 -16.54 11.71 -6.64
CA GLU A 139 -15.85 13.00 -6.77
C GLU A 139 -14.32 12.90 -6.79
N ARG A 140 -13.75 11.68 -6.72
CA ARG A 140 -12.30 11.46 -6.71
C ARG A 140 -11.83 10.95 -8.06
N SER A 141 -10.68 11.46 -8.50
CA SER A 141 -9.98 10.90 -9.65
C SER A 141 -9.38 9.54 -9.32
N ALA A 142 -9.43 8.60 -10.26
CA ALA A 142 -8.68 7.34 -10.20
C ALA A 142 -7.36 7.40 -10.99
N ASP A 143 -6.97 8.57 -11.48
CA ASP A 143 -5.68 8.79 -12.11
C ASP A 143 -4.57 8.82 -11.04
N LEU A 144 -3.59 7.94 -11.19
CA LEU A 144 -2.53 7.76 -10.21
C LEU A 144 -1.69 9.02 -10.05
N THR A 145 -1.38 9.67 -11.16
CA THR A 145 -0.53 10.86 -11.20
C THR A 145 -1.20 12.02 -10.48
N THR A 146 -2.44 12.32 -10.84
CA THR A 146 -3.28 13.36 -10.23
C THR A 146 -3.42 13.14 -8.73
N THR A 147 -3.63 11.89 -8.30
CA THR A 147 -3.82 11.56 -6.88
C THR A 147 -2.52 11.72 -6.08
N LEU A 148 -1.37 11.30 -6.63
CA LEU A 148 -0.05 11.47 -6.01
C LEU A 148 0.37 12.94 -5.92
N GLU A 149 0.12 13.72 -6.98
CA GLU A 149 0.44 15.15 -7.02
C GLU A 149 -0.41 15.94 -6.04
N SER A 150 -1.69 15.58 -5.89
CA SER A 150 -2.57 16.13 -4.85
C SER A 150 -2.07 15.84 -3.42
N ALA A 151 -1.29 14.77 -3.24
CA ALA A 151 -0.62 14.44 -1.98
C ALA A 151 0.76 15.11 -1.83
N GLY A 152 1.15 15.99 -2.76
CA GLY A 152 2.40 16.75 -2.72
C GLY A 152 3.63 16.04 -3.28
N LEU A 153 3.44 14.93 -4.00
CA LEU A 153 4.54 14.22 -4.66
C LEU A 153 4.77 14.73 -6.09
N THR A 154 6.02 14.72 -6.53
CA THR A 154 6.36 14.91 -7.95
C THR A 154 6.39 13.55 -8.64
N THR A 155 5.67 13.42 -9.75
CA THR A 155 5.58 12.16 -10.51
C THR A 155 6.41 12.23 -11.80
N ARG A 156 6.78 11.05 -12.33
CA ARG A 156 7.37 10.89 -13.66
C ARG A 156 6.78 9.61 -14.27
N CYS A 157 6.17 9.73 -15.44
CA CYS A 157 5.56 8.63 -16.19
C CYS A 157 6.44 8.27 -17.39
#